data_AF-A0A1T0A2D5-F1
#
_entry.id   AF-A0A1T0A2D5-F1
#
_cell.length_a   1.000
_cell.length_b   1.000
_cell.length_c   1.000
_cell.angle_alpha   90.00
_cell.angle_beta   90.00
_cell.angle_gamma   90.00
#
_symmetry.space_group_name_H-M   'P 1'
#
loop_
_entity.id
_entity.type
_entity.pdbx_description
1 polymer ?
#
loop_
_entity_poly.entity_id
_entity_poly.type
_entity_poly.pdbx_seq_one_letter_code
_entity_poly.pdbx_strand_id
1 'polypeptide(L)' 'KEFVHKNDVKNHINGIENFWNQSKRILRKYNGIDKKNFHLFIKECEFRFNYGTPSQKLKTLRKWCEI' A
#
# COMPACT_ATOMS: atom_id res chain seq x y z
N LYS A 1 -3.00 -12.76 -5.73
CA LYS A 1 -1.83 -12.45 -6.59
C LYS A 1 -1.10 -11.28 -5.97
N GLU A 2 -0.07 -11.57 -5.17
CA GLU A 2 0.88 -10.56 -4.69
C GLU A 2 1.86 -10.28 -5.83
N PHE A 3 1.95 -9.02 -6.27
CA PHE A 3 2.84 -8.60 -7.36
C PHE A 3 4.20 -8.15 -6.82
N VAL A 4 4.75 -8.90 -5.86
CA VAL A 4 6.15 -8.74 -5.47
C VAL A 4 6.97 -9.74 -6.29
N HIS A 5 7.92 -9.22 -7.06
CA HIS A 5 8.84 -10.02 -7.84
C HIS A 5 9.63 -10.91 -6.86
N LYS A 6 9.36 -12.22 -6.87
CA LYS A 6 10.14 -13.24 -6.16
C LYS A 6 11.50 -13.33 -6.84
N ASN A 7 12.43 -12.45 -6.52
CA ASN A 7 13.87 -12.68 -6.63
C ASN A 7 14.61 -11.63 -5.80
N ASP A 8 15.58 -12.12 -5.04
CA ASP A 8 16.51 -11.44 -4.13
C ASP A 8 16.00 -11.18 -2.71
N VAL A 9 16.48 -12.01 -1.79
CA VAL A 9 16.40 -11.84 -0.33
C VAL A 9 16.94 -10.46 0.11
N LYS A 10 17.82 -9.83 -0.68
CA LYS A 10 18.30 -8.45 -0.50
C LYS A 10 17.27 -7.38 -0.91
N ASN A 11 16.41 -7.66 -1.89
CA ASN A 11 15.37 -6.72 -2.35
C ASN A 11 14.16 -6.67 -1.40
N HIS A 12 13.94 -7.68 -0.56
CA HIS A 12 12.82 -7.68 0.39
C HIS A 12 13.00 -6.66 1.52
N ILE A 13 14.22 -6.51 2.06
CA ILE A 13 14.55 -5.45 3.03
C ILE A 13 14.35 -4.08 2.39
N ASN A 14 14.80 -3.90 1.14
CA ASN A 14 14.56 -2.68 0.35
C ASN A 14 13.06 -2.44 0.08
N GLY A 15 12.29 -3.51 -0.10
CA GLY A 15 10.83 -3.45 -0.27
C GLY A 15 10.12 -2.95 0.97
N ILE A 16 10.49 -3.46 2.15
CA ILE A 16 9.95 -3.00 3.45
C ILE A 16 10.35 -1.56 3.72
N GLU A 17 11.61 -1.19 3.47
CA GLU A 17 12.08 0.18 3.67
C GLU A 17 11.35 1.16 2.74
N ASN A 18 11.23 0.82 1.46
CA ASN A 18 10.50 1.61 0.48
C ASN A 18 9.01 1.74 0.85
N PHE A 19 8.40 0.65 1.34
CA PHE A 19 7.04 0.67 1.86
C PHE A 19 6.89 1.70 2.97
N TRP A 20 7.76 1.67 3.99
CA TRP A 20 7.68 2.62 5.09
C TRP A 20 8.01 4.06 4.65
N ASN A 21 8.95 4.25 3.72
CA ASN A 21 9.27 5.57 3.16
C ASN A 21 8.09 6.19 2.41
N GLN A 22 7.37 5.42 1.60
CA GLN A 22 6.17 5.88 0.91
C GLN A 22 4.99 6.10 1.88
N SER A 23 4.77 5.15 2.79
CA SER A 23 3.70 5.24 3.80
C SER A 23 3.88 6.50 4.66
N LYS A 24 5.09 6.79 5.14
CA LYS A 24 5.38 8.03 5.89
C LYS A 24 4.99 9.29 5.09
N ARG A 25 5.27 9.36 3.79
CA ARG A 25 4.92 10.52 2.94
C ARG A 25 3.40 10.68 2.79
N ILE A 26 2.67 9.58 2.67
CA ILE A 26 1.20 9.58 2.59
C ILE A 26 0.61 10.02 3.94
N LEU A 27 1.03 9.39 5.03
CA LEU A 27 0.48 9.60 6.36
C LEU A 27 0.72 11.02 6.90
N ARG A 28 1.83 11.68 6.52
CA ARG A 28 2.11 13.08 6.89
C ARG A 28 1.03 14.07 6.45
N LYS A 29 0.26 13.76 5.41
CA LYS A 29 -0.80 14.65 4.90
C LYS A 29 -2.00 14.76 5.84
N TYR A 30 -2.16 13.82 6.77
CA TYR A 30 -3.34 13.75 7.63
C TYR A 30 -3.18 14.54 8.95
N ASN A 31 -2.02 15.18 9.21
CA ASN A 31 -1.75 16.02 10.40
C ASN A 31 -2.06 15.36 11.76
N GLY A 32 -2.08 14.03 11.80
CA GLY A 32 -2.49 13.26 12.97
C GLY A 32 -3.57 12.25 12.58
N ILE A 33 -3.40 11.02 13.04
CA ILE A 33 -4.35 9.93 12.79
C ILE A 33 -4.75 9.39 14.16
N ASP A 34 -6.06 9.30 14.41
CA ASP A 34 -6.56 8.65 15.61
C ASP A 34 -6.03 7.21 15.67
N LYS A 35 -5.46 6.82 16.81
CA LYS A 35 -4.89 5.50 17.05
C LYS A 35 -5.88 4.38 16.72
N LYS A 36 -7.18 4.59 16.96
CA LYS A 36 -8.22 3.59 16.64
C LYS A 36 -8.32 3.31 15.13
N ASN A 37 -8.05 4.30 14.30
CA ASN A 37 -8.18 4.23 12.85
C ASN A 37 -6.84 3.92 12.15
N PHE A 38 -5.71 4.01 12.85
CA PHE A 38 -4.37 3.87 12.26
C PHE A 38 -4.20 2.61 11.41
N HIS A 39 -4.78 1.48 11.85
CA HIS A 39 -4.73 0.22 11.12
C HIS A 39 -5.35 0.30 9.71
N LEU A 40 -6.43 1.08 9.53
CA LEU A 40 -7.06 1.30 8.22
C LEU A 40 -6.13 2.05 7.26
N PHE A 41 -5.41 3.05 7.76
CA PHE A 41 -4.45 3.81 6.94
C PHE A 41 -3.26 2.96 6.51
N ILE A 42 -2.80 2.04 7.36
CA ILE A 42 -1.75 1.08 6.98
C ILE A 42 -2.27 0.11 5.91
N LYS A 43 -3.52 -0.37 6.02
CA LYS A 43 -4.16 -1.18 4.97
C LYS A 43 -4.31 -0.43 3.66
N GLU A 44 -4.63 0.86 3.70
CA GLU A 44 -4.64 1.70 2.50
C GLU A 44 -3.24 1.85 1.89
N CYS A 45 -2.20 2.06 2.71
CA CYS A 45 -0.82 2.13 2.25
C CYS A 45 -0.36 0.81 1.61
N GLU A 46 -0.72 -0.33 2.21
CA GLU A 46 -0.49 -1.67 1.66
C GLU A 46 -1.14 -1.82 0.27
N PHE A 47 -2.41 -1.45 0.13
CA PHE A 47 -3.11 -1.46 -1.15
C PHE A 47 -2.45 -0.51 -2.17
N ARG A 48 -2.00 0.67 -1.75
CA ARG A 48 -1.34 1.62 -2.66
C ARG A 48 0.03 1.13 -3.12
N PHE A 49 0.77 0.45 -2.25
CA PHE A 49 2.12 -0.06 -2.52
C PHE A 49 2.11 -1.31 -3.42
N ASN A 50 1.20 -2.24 -3.16
CA ASN A 50 1.18 -3.54 -3.84
C ASN A 50 0.46 -3.54 -5.20
N TYR A 51 -0.36 -2.52 -5.48
CA TYR A 51 -1.14 -2.45 -6.71
C TYR A 51 -0.59 -1.38 -7.64
N GLY A 52 -0.64 -1.66 -8.95
CA GLY A 52 0.00 -0.84 -9.99
C GLY A 52 -0.69 0.49 -10.29
N THR A 53 -0.91 0.78 -11.58
CA THR A 53 -1.41 2.09 -12.03
C THR A 53 -2.81 2.41 -11.44
N PRO A 54 -3.21 3.70 -11.37
CA PRO A 54 -4.55 4.07 -10.89
C PRO A 54 -5.68 3.30 -11.57
N SER A 55 -5.56 3.03 -12.88
CA SER A 55 -6.54 2.24 -13.64
C SER A 55 -6.63 0.78 -13.16
N GLN A 56 -5.50 0.15 -12.81
CA GLN A 56 -5.47 -1.21 -12.27
C GLN A 56 -6.06 -1.28 -10.86
N LYS A 57 -5.79 -0.26 -10.03
CA LYS A 57 -6.40 -0.11 -8.70
C LYS A 57 -7.91 0.00 -8.81
N LEU A 58 -8.39 0.89 -9.68
CA LEU A 58 -9.82 1.08 -9.91
C LEU A 58 -10.50 -0.21 -10.40
N LYS A 59 -9.87 -0.93 -11.35
CA LYS A 59 -10.38 -2.23 -11.82
C LYS A 59 -10.47 -3.26 -10.69
N THR A 60 -9.49 -3.28 -9.79
CA THR A 60 -9.49 -4.18 -8.63
C THR A 60 -10.62 -3.83 -7.66
N LEU A 61 -10.78 -2.54 -7.33
CA LEU A 61 -11.83 -2.08 -6.42
C LEU A 61 -13.23 -2.38 -6.97
N ARG A 62 -13.47 -2.11 -8.26
CA ARG A 62 -14.73 -2.46 -8.93
C ARG A 62 -15.05 -3.95 -8.81
N LYS A 63 -14.06 -4.81 -9.09
CA LYS A 63 -14.20 -6.26 -8.93
C LYS A 63 -14.55 -6.67 -7.49
N TRP A 64 -13.96 -6.04 -6.47
CA TRP A 64 -14.25 -6.35 -5.07
C TRP A 64 -15.61 -5.85 -4.60
N CYS A 65 -16.09 -4.74 -5.18
CA CYS A 65 -17.42 -4.21 -4.91
C CYS A 65 -18.53 -4.93 -5.69
N GLU A 66 -18.18 -5.88 -6.57
CA GLU A 66 -19.13 -6.58 -7.46
C GLU A 66 -19.88 -5.61 -8.40
N ILE A 67 -19.20 -4.56 -8.85
CA ILE A 67 -19.70 -3.52 -9.78
C ILE A 67 -18.94 -3.58 -11.11
#